data_AF-A0A164TSA5-F1
#
_entry.id   AF-A0A164TSA5-F1
#
_cell.length_a   1.000
_cell.length_b   1.000
_cell.length_c   1.000
_cell.angle_alpha   90.00
_cell.angle_beta   90.00
_cell.angle_gamma   90.00
#
_symmetry.space_group_name_H-M   'P 1'
#
loop_
_entity.id
_entity.type
_entity.pdbx_description
1 polymer ?
#
loop_
_entity_poly.entity_id
_entity_poly.type
_entity_poly.pdbx_seq_one_letter_code
_entity_poly.pdbx_strand_id
1 'polypeptide(L)'
;MYVPGFGEASPEKKAANNMHNFFTYIAVRIVGAQLESYNTEAHKDLMEFLDKNSLNDGDKFCAALMRESPRHKGLACTQVRSAYCKNDFEWDNLQRLASQMADESDTKLMRDYVLETSHDPRSD
;
A
#
# COMPACT_ATOMS: atom_id res chain seq x y z
N MET A 1 -22.45 -2.95 6.20
CA MET A 1 -23.25 -1.86 6.82
C MET A 1 -23.57 -0.84 5.72
N TYR A 2 -24.78 -0.28 5.65
CA TYR A 2 -25.05 0.81 4.69
C TYR A 2 -24.32 2.07 5.16
N VAL A 3 -23.52 2.67 4.28
CA VAL A 3 -22.80 3.93 4.56
C VAL A 3 -23.45 5.05 3.76
N PRO A 4 -24.16 5.99 4.40
CA PRO A 4 -24.75 7.14 3.72
C PRO A 4 -23.69 7.92 2.93
N GLY A 5 -24.03 8.33 1.70
CA GLY A 5 -23.14 9.14 0.84
C GLY A 5 -22.16 8.37 -0.06
N PHE A 6 -22.09 7.03 0.02
CA PHE A 6 -21.30 6.21 -0.89
C PHE A 6 -22.18 5.61 -2.00
N GLY A 7 -22.37 6.35 -3.09
CA GLY A 7 -23.22 5.95 -4.24
C GLY A 7 -22.54 5.15 -5.36
N GLU A 8 -21.21 4.98 -5.30
CA GLU A 8 -20.44 4.26 -6.33
C GLU A 8 -19.97 2.89 -5.83
N ALA A 9 -18.75 2.82 -5.29
CA ALA A 9 -18.14 1.65 -4.68
C ALA A 9 -18.20 1.76 -3.16
N SER A 10 -18.41 0.63 -2.47
CA SER A 10 -18.38 0.62 -1.01
C SER A 10 -17.00 1.07 -0.48
N PRO A 11 -16.93 1.65 0.74
CA PRO A 11 -15.65 2.00 1.36
C PRO A 11 -14.67 0.83 1.39
N GLU A 12 -15.15 -0.38 1.66
CA GLU A 12 -14.34 -1.61 1.68
C GLU A 12 -13.77 -1.92 0.30
N LYS A 13 -14.54 -1.73 -0.78
CA LYS A 13 -14.04 -1.91 -2.15
C LYS A 13 -12.97 -0.87 -2.50
N LYS A 14 -13.12 0.38 -2.06
CA LYS A 14 -12.09 1.41 -2.26
C LYS A 14 -10.81 1.07 -1.48
N ALA A 15 -10.94 0.64 -0.22
CA ALA A 15 -9.82 0.19 0.59
C ALA A 15 -9.11 -1.02 -0.03
N ALA A 16 -9.87 -2.02 -0.49
CA ALA A 16 -9.35 -3.20 -1.18
C ALA A 16 -8.58 -2.83 -2.46
N ASN A 17 -9.06 -1.84 -3.23
CA ASN A 17 -8.36 -1.36 -4.42
C ASN A 17 -7.02 -0.67 -4.07
N ASN A 18 -6.99 0.10 -2.98
CA ASN A 18 -5.73 0.68 -2.48
C ASN A 18 -4.75 -0.40 -2.03
N MET A 19 -5.23 -1.42 -1.30
CA MET A 19 -4.42 -2.56 -0.88
C MET A 19 -3.89 -3.36 -2.08
N HIS A 20 -4.70 -3.56 -3.12
CA HIS A 20 -4.29 -4.23 -4.36
C HIS A 20 -3.10 -3.52 -5.05
N ASN A 21 -3.18 -2.20 -5.17
CA ASN A 21 -2.06 -1.40 -5.70
C ASN A 21 -0.85 -1.45 -4.78
N PHE A 22 -1.06 -1.36 -3.47
CA PHE A 22 0.00 -1.47 -2.47
C PHE A 22 0.73 -2.83 -2.53
N PHE A 23 0.01 -3.94 -2.73
CA PHE A 23 0.64 -5.24 -2.89
C PHE A 23 1.46 -5.36 -4.17
N THR A 24 1.08 -4.64 -5.24
CA THR A 24 1.91 -4.57 -6.44
C THR A 24 3.22 -3.84 -6.16
N TYR A 25 3.18 -2.74 -5.40
CA TYR A 25 4.37 -2.05 -4.93
C TYR A 25 5.26 -2.97 -4.08
N ILE A 26 4.69 -3.68 -3.10
CA ILE A 26 5.44 -4.61 -2.24
C ILE A 26 6.06 -5.74 -3.06
N ALA A 27 5.33 -6.32 -4.02
CA ALA A 27 5.86 -7.38 -4.87
C ALA A 27 7.06 -6.92 -5.70
N VAL A 28 7.03 -5.70 -6.25
CA VAL A 28 8.18 -5.12 -6.96
C VAL A 28 9.38 -4.98 -6.04
N ARG A 29 9.18 -4.54 -4.79
CA ARG A 29 10.26 -4.43 -3.79
C ARG A 29 10.85 -5.81 -3.45
N ILE A 30 10.01 -6.81 -3.24
CA ILE A 30 10.44 -8.20 -2.96
C ILE A 30 11.25 -8.74 -4.14
N VAL A 31 10.70 -8.67 -5.36
CA VAL A 31 11.37 -9.20 -6.57
C VAL A 31 12.67 -8.45 -6.84
N GLY A 32 12.69 -7.12 -6.70
CA GLY A 32 13.89 -6.31 -6.83
C GLY A 32 14.99 -6.74 -5.87
N ALA A 33 14.67 -6.87 -4.57
CA ALA A 33 15.64 -7.30 -3.56
C ALA A 33 16.18 -8.71 -3.83
N GLN A 34 15.33 -9.63 -4.29
CA GLN A 34 15.80 -10.96 -4.69
C GLN A 34 16.79 -10.82 -5.87
N LEU A 35 16.40 -10.13 -6.94
CA LEU A 35 17.20 -9.97 -8.17
C LEU A 35 18.57 -9.36 -7.92
N GLU A 36 18.68 -8.43 -6.97
CA GLU A 36 19.94 -7.76 -6.62
C GLU A 36 21.05 -8.76 -6.26
N SER A 37 20.68 -9.92 -5.70
CA SER A 37 21.64 -10.97 -5.31
C SER A 37 21.84 -12.07 -6.38
N TYR A 38 20.77 -12.47 -7.08
CA TYR A 38 20.82 -13.65 -7.97
C TYR A 38 20.90 -13.32 -9.47
N ASN A 39 20.48 -12.12 -9.88
CA ASN A 39 20.49 -11.68 -11.28
C ASN A 39 20.47 -10.15 -11.39
N THR A 40 21.65 -9.56 -11.27
CA THR A 40 21.87 -8.10 -11.26
C THR A 40 21.49 -7.41 -12.58
N GLU A 41 21.55 -8.11 -13.71
CA GLU A 41 21.15 -7.57 -15.01
C GLU A 41 19.62 -7.41 -15.07
N ALA A 42 18.86 -8.43 -14.65
CA ALA A 42 17.41 -8.33 -14.55
C ALA A 42 16.95 -7.37 -13.44
N HIS A 43 17.74 -7.19 -12.37
CA HIS A 43 17.53 -6.11 -11.40
C HIS A 43 17.62 -4.73 -12.07
N LYS A 44 18.67 -4.49 -12.85
CA LYS A 44 18.88 -3.22 -13.55
C LYS A 44 17.73 -2.93 -14.53
N ASP A 45 17.33 -3.93 -15.32
CA ASP A 45 16.20 -3.81 -16.25
C ASP A 45 14.90 -3.43 -15.51
N LEU A 46 14.63 -4.06 -14.35
CA LEU A 46 13.47 -3.73 -13.52
C LEU A 46 13.53 -2.27 -13.00
N MET A 47 14.71 -1.79 -12.58
CA MET A 47 14.86 -0.41 -12.11
C MET A 47 14.67 0.60 -13.25
N GLU A 48 15.24 0.35 -14.43
CA GLU A 48 15.02 1.19 -15.61
C GLU A 48 13.54 1.19 -16.06
N PHE A 49 12.84 0.07 -15.88
CA PHE A 49 11.41 -0.01 -16.14
C PHE A 49 10.59 0.82 -15.16
N LEU A 50 10.97 0.82 -13.87
CA LEU A 50 10.31 1.60 -12.82
C LEU A 50 10.45 3.11 -13.03
N ASP A 51 11.56 3.57 -13.57
CA ASP A 51 11.77 4.99 -13.90
C ASP A 51 10.78 5.50 -14.96
N LYS A 52 10.27 4.60 -15.81
CA LYS A 52 9.37 4.92 -16.93
C LYS A 52 7.90 4.60 -16.63
N ASN A 53 7.63 3.74 -15.64
CA ASN A 53 6.29 3.19 -15.38
C ASN A 53 5.88 3.40 -13.92
N SER A 54 4.79 4.16 -13.73
CA SER A 54 4.23 4.42 -12.40
C SER A 54 3.61 3.17 -11.78
N LEU A 55 3.78 3.03 -10.46
CA LEU A 55 3.15 2.00 -9.62
C LEU A 55 1.78 2.40 -9.06
N ASN A 56 1.25 3.57 -9.40
CA ASN A 56 -0.03 4.06 -8.88
C ASN A 56 -1.22 3.18 -9.28
N ASP A 57 -1.12 2.52 -10.44
CA ASP A 57 -2.08 1.54 -10.92
C ASP A 57 -1.34 0.22 -11.12
N GLY A 58 -1.53 -0.71 -10.19
CA GLY A 58 -0.79 -1.97 -10.16
C GLY A 58 -1.10 -2.88 -11.36
N ASP A 59 -2.33 -2.85 -11.87
CA ASP A 59 -2.69 -3.69 -13.01
C ASP A 59 -2.19 -3.11 -14.32
N LYS A 60 -2.24 -1.77 -14.48
CA LYS A 60 -1.59 -1.10 -15.61
C LYS A 60 -0.08 -1.34 -15.62
N PHE A 61 0.56 -1.27 -14.45
CA PHE A 61 1.98 -1.57 -14.30
C PHE A 61 2.29 -3.03 -14.70
N CYS A 62 1.59 -4.01 -14.13
CA CYS A 62 1.81 -5.41 -14.47
C CYS A 62 1.54 -5.70 -15.96
N ALA A 63 0.51 -5.06 -16.54
CA ALA A 63 0.21 -5.17 -17.95
C ALA A 63 1.33 -4.64 -18.85
N ALA A 64 1.97 -3.52 -18.48
CA ALA A 64 3.11 -2.96 -19.19
C ALA A 64 4.35 -3.86 -19.02
N LEU A 65 4.62 -4.32 -17.80
CA LEU A 65 5.76 -5.20 -17.48
C LEU A 65 5.74 -6.49 -18.31
N MET A 66 4.56 -7.12 -18.43
CA MET A 66 4.38 -8.32 -19.25
C MET A 66 4.54 -8.09 -20.76
N ARG A 67 4.62 -6.84 -21.23
CA ARG A 67 4.76 -6.52 -22.66
C ARG A 67 6.14 -5.97 -23.03
N GLU A 68 6.93 -5.55 -22.04
CA GLU A 68 8.23 -4.90 -22.25
C GLU A 68 9.26 -5.84 -22.90
N SER A 69 9.54 -7.00 -22.28
CA SER A 69 10.47 -7.99 -22.84
C SER A 69 10.24 -9.40 -22.27
N PRO A 70 10.77 -10.46 -22.91
CA PRO A 70 10.70 -11.82 -22.36
C PRO A 70 11.27 -11.93 -20.95
N ARG A 71 12.30 -11.14 -20.62
CA ARG A 71 12.90 -11.09 -19.29
C ARG A 71 11.95 -10.49 -18.26
N HIS A 72 11.27 -9.39 -18.60
CA HIS A 72 10.24 -8.77 -17.75
C HIS A 72 9.01 -9.67 -17.56
N LYS A 73 8.61 -10.45 -18.58
CA LYS A 73 7.56 -11.48 -18.44
C LYS A 73 7.93 -12.56 -17.42
N GLY A 74 9.22 -12.87 -17.30
CA GLY A 74 9.75 -13.81 -16.31
C GLY A 74 9.82 -13.26 -14.90
N LEU A 75 9.69 -11.93 -14.72
CA LEU A 75 9.64 -11.32 -13.39
C LEU A 75 8.27 -11.63 -12.78
N ALA A 76 8.26 -12.62 -11.88
CA ALA A 76 7.07 -13.20 -11.26
C ALA A 76 6.30 -12.23 -10.33
N CYS A 77 6.33 -10.91 -10.56
CA CYS A 77 5.69 -9.87 -9.74
C CYS A 77 4.19 -10.14 -9.53
N THR A 78 3.49 -10.66 -10.55
CA THR A 78 2.07 -11.03 -10.44
C THR A 78 1.83 -12.24 -9.54
N GLN A 79 2.78 -13.18 -9.47
CA GLN A 79 2.73 -14.33 -8.56
C GLN A 79 3.08 -13.89 -7.14
N VAL A 80 4.18 -13.13 -6.98
CA VAL A 80 4.62 -12.62 -5.68
C VAL A 80 3.55 -11.75 -5.03
N ARG A 81 2.89 -10.84 -5.77
CA ARG A 81 1.79 -10.04 -5.19
C ARG A 81 0.64 -10.91 -4.69
N SER A 82 0.30 -11.99 -5.41
CA SER A 82 -0.79 -12.88 -4.98
C SER A 82 -0.37 -13.75 -3.80
N ALA A 83 0.87 -14.22 -3.76
CA ALA A 83 1.38 -15.01 -2.65
C ALA A 83 1.42 -14.16 -1.38
N TYR A 84 1.99 -12.96 -1.48
CA TYR A 84 2.07 -12.03 -0.36
C TYR A 84 0.68 -11.69 0.20
N CYS A 85 -0.26 -11.30 -0.66
CA CYS A 85 -1.63 -10.96 -0.25
C CYS A 85 -2.37 -12.12 0.45
N LYS A 86 -2.17 -13.36 0.00
CA LYS A 86 -2.95 -14.52 0.48
C LYS A 86 -2.31 -15.26 1.64
N ASN A 87 -0.99 -15.27 1.72
CA ASN A 87 -0.24 -16.15 2.61
C ASN A 87 0.62 -15.40 3.63
N ASP A 88 1.20 -14.25 3.25
CA ASP A 88 2.22 -13.58 4.06
C ASP A 88 1.69 -12.31 4.75
N PHE A 89 0.73 -11.63 4.13
CA PHE A 89 0.18 -10.40 4.66
C PHE A 89 -0.73 -10.69 5.87
N GLU A 90 -0.35 -10.14 7.02
CA GLU A 90 -1.05 -10.34 8.29
C GLU A 90 -2.33 -9.49 8.37
N TRP A 91 -3.41 -9.98 7.77
CA TRP A 91 -4.72 -9.29 7.76
C TRP A 91 -5.25 -8.98 9.16
N ASP A 92 -5.10 -9.90 10.11
CA ASP A 92 -5.54 -9.70 11.50
C ASP A 92 -4.75 -8.57 12.18
N ASN A 93 -3.45 -8.49 11.89
CA ASN A 93 -2.59 -7.45 12.41
C ASN A 93 -2.93 -6.08 11.77
N LEU A 94 -3.24 -6.05 10.47
CA LEU A 94 -3.74 -4.84 9.80
C LEU A 94 -5.02 -4.33 10.50
N GLN A 95 -5.98 -5.21 10.76
CA GLN A 95 -7.22 -4.84 11.44
C GLN A 95 -6.94 -4.28 12.83
N ARG A 96 -6.09 -4.96 13.61
CA ARG A 96 -5.70 -4.52 14.96
C ARG A 96 -5.04 -3.14 14.93
N LEU A 97 -4.09 -2.93 14.03
CA LEU A 97 -3.37 -1.66 13.89
C LEU A 97 -4.29 -0.54 13.43
N ALA A 98 -5.18 -0.79 12.46
CA ALA A 98 -6.12 0.22 11.97
C ALA A 98 -7.06 0.71 13.09
N SER A 99 -7.56 -0.20 13.93
CA SER A 99 -8.36 0.16 15.11
C SER A 99 -7.53 0.93 16.14
N GLN A 100 -6.35 0.42 16.49
CA GLN A 100 -5.46 1.07 17.46
C GLN A 100 -5.09 2.51 17.05
N MET A 101 -4.77 2.72 15.78
CA MET A 101 -4.43 4.04 15.25
C MET A 101 -5.59 5.03 15.35
N ALA A 102 -6.84 4.58 15.18
CA ALA A 102 -8.01 5.43 15.36
C ALA A 102 -8.16 5.85 16.82
N ASP A 103 -8.11 4.89 17.75
CA ASP A 103 -8.23 5.14 19.20
C ASP A 103 -7.14 6.09 19.72
N GLU A 104 -5.89 5.88 19.29
CA GLU A 104 -4.75 6.72 19.67
C GLU A 104 -4.87 8.13 19.09
N SER A 105 -5.31 8.26 17.84
CA SER A 105 -5.54 9.55 17.19
C SER A 105 -6.62 10.35 17.91
N ASP A 106 -7.75 9.73 18.22
CA ASP A 106 -8.86 10.39 18.92
C ASP A 106 -8.44 10.83 20.33
N THR A 107 -7.72 9.97 21.07
CA THR A 107 -7.18 10.30 22.39
C THR A 107 -6.24 11.50 22.33
N LYS A 108 -5.35 11.54 21.34
CA LYS A 108 -4.40 12.63 21.16
C LYS A 108 -5.12 13.94 20.83
N LEU A 109 -6.02 13.92 19.85
CA LEU A 109 -6.77 15.11 19.42
C LEU A 109 -7.58 15.72 20.57
N MET A 110 -8.25 14.89 21.36
CA MET A 110 -9.01 15.36 22.53
C MET A 110 -8.10 15.96 23.60
N ARG A 111 -6.94 15.35 23.87
CA ARG A 111 -5.96 15.88 24.82
C ARG A 111 -5.43 17.24 24.36
N ASP A 112 -5.02 17.34 23.10
CA ASP A 112 -4.44 18.55 22.53
C ASP A 112 -5.46 19.71 22.60
N TYR A 113 -6.73 19.44 22.23
CA TYR A 113 -7.81 20.42 22.34
C TYR A 113 -8.04 20.94 23.76
N VAL A 114 -8.05 20.06 24.77
CA VAL A 114 -8.20 20.47 26.17
C VAL A 114 -7.04 21.34 26.61
N LEU A 115 -5.80 20.99 26.26
CA LEU A 115 -4.62 21.77 26.63
C LEU A 115 -4.63 23.16 25.99
N GLU A 116 -5.06 23.28 24.74
CA GLU A 116 -5.13 24.56 24.02
C GLU A 116 -6.21 25.49 24.58
N THR A 117 -7.35 24.95 25.00
CA THR A 117 -8.52 25.74 25.42
C THR A 117 -8.59 26.04 26.91
N SER A 118 -7.82 25.34 27.73
CA SER A 118 -7.80 25.53 29.20
C SER A 118 -6.88 26.65 29.69
N HIS A 119 -6.14 27.31 28.80
CA HIS A 119 -5.43 28.57 29.10
C HIS A 119 -6.31 29.77 28.69
N ASP A 120 -7.25 30.18 29.55
CA ASP A 120 -7.93 31.48 29.41
C ASP A 120 -7.04 32.57 30.04
N PRO A 121 -6.49 33.53 29.28
CA PRO A 121 -5.64 34.59 29.82
C PRO A 121 -6.41 35.64 30.67
N ARG A 122 -7.64 35.34 31.07
CA ARG A 122 -8.52 36.23 31.86
C ARG A 122 -8.77 35.75 33.29
N SER A 123 -8.07 34.71 33.74
CA SER A 123 -8.07 34.29 35.14
C SER A 123 -6.74 34.66 35.83
N ASP A 124 -6.51 35.96 36.01
CA ASP A 124 -5.61 36.55 37.01
C ASP A 124 -6.14 37.94 37.38
#